data_AF-A0A177CSY0-F1
#
_entry.id   AF-A0A177CSY0-F1
#
_cell.length_a   1.000
_cell.length_b   1.000
_cell.length_c   1.000
_cell.angle_alpha   90.00
_cell.angle_beta   90.00
_cell.angle_gamma   90.00
#
_symmetry.space_group_name_H-M   'P 1'
#
loop_
_entity.id
_entity.type
_entity.pdbx_description
1 polymer ?
#
loop_
_entity_poly.entity_id
_entity_poly.type
_entity_poly.pdbx_seq_one_letter_code
_entity_poly.pdbx_strand_id
1 'polypeptide(L)'
;MQLHSAIYSSVLTTLVRFAFANFDVYTDHYRDWSASAPPKLGFRVFGRTPDDACKYVNDKSTVFWPARADASGDKFGIRCEGAGCQYESANPSAITAFEMHFANTPAYHWTLYADNHGFKPPKSFPNGFWMLTAELNTRAPGYCFPYPGDQYDCESMQPAGPSGTEFVVGSRGRRLFRCVTYNGDVKSDAINGLKLQDVDMYYPYPDDKMKSASEGGVQLDESQGMIGQ
;
A
#
# COMPACT_ATOMS: atom_id res chain seq x y z
N MET A 1 -57.80 4.74 -30.79
CA MET A 1 -56.75 3.73 -31.02
C MET A 1 -55.65 3.94 -29.98
N GLN A 2 -55.19 2.84 -29.37
CA GLN A 2 -54.57 2.76 -28.04
C GLN A 2 -53.06 3.06 -27.99
N LEU A 3 -52.72 3.87 -26.99
CA LEU A 3 -51.46 4.00 -26.22
C LEU A 3 -50.49 2.81 -26.29
N HIS A 4 -49.27 3.02 -26.80
CA HIS A 4 -48.08 2.19 -26.51
C HIS A 4 -46.81 3.06 -26.49
N SER A 5 -46.61 3.83 -25.42
CA SER A 5 -45.33 4.49 -25.13
C SER A 5 -45.07 4.47 -23.63
N ALA A 6 -44.47 3.39 -23.15
CA ALA A 6 -43.69 3.35 -21.91
C ALA A 6 -43.06 1.95 -21.82
N ILE A 7 -42.01 1.83 -21.02
CA ILE A 7 -41.33 0.58 -20.62
C ILE A 7 -40.14 0.20 -21.52
N TYR A 8 -39.12 1.07 -21.62
CA TYR A 8 -37.73 0.64 -21.82
C TYR A 8 -36.76 1.63 -21.17
N SER A 9 -36.78 1.77 -19.84
CA SER A 9 -35.75 2.54 -19.11
C SER A 9 -35.70 2.20 -17.62
N SER A 10 -35.51 0.92 -17.28
CA SER A 10 -35.38 0.50 -15.88
C SER A 10 -34.35 -0.59 -15.60
N VAL A 11 -33.58 -1.05 -16.60
CA VAL A 11 -32.64 -2.17 -16.44
C VAL A 11 -31.15 -1.73 -16.43
N LEU A 12 -30.83 -0.47 -16.74
CA LEU A 12 -29.44 -0.02 -16.83
C LEU A 12 -28.84 0.53 -15.51
N THR A 13 -29.59 0.53 -14.40
CA THR A 13 -29.10 1.12 -13.13
C THR A 13 -28.48 0.09 -12.18
N THR A 14 -28.74 -1.20 -12.37
CA THR A 14 -28.27 -2.26 -11.46
C THR A 14 -26.88 -2.79 -11.78
N LEU A 15 -26.38 -2.57 -13.00
CA LEU A 15 -25.05 -3.03 -13.44
C LEU A 15 -23.92 -2.01 -13.19
N VAL A 16 -24.24 -0.78 -12.76
CA VAL A 16 -23.26 0.32 -12.60
C VAL A 16 -22.58 0.32 -11.22
N ARG A 17 -22.86 -0.63 -10.33
CA ARG A 17 -22.19 -0.69 -9.01
C ARG A 17 -20.90 -1.50 -8.98
N PHE A 18 -20.48 -2.10 -10.10
CA PHE A 18 -19.25 -2.92 -10.18
C PHE A 18 -17.99 -2.11 -10.53
N ALA A 19 -18.09 -0.80 -10.77
CA ALA A 19 -16.99 0.00 -11.34
C ALA A 19 -16.18 0.83 -10.32
N PHE A 20 -16.53 0.82 -9.03
CA PHE A 20 -15.85 1.65 -8.03
C PHE A 20 -15.21 0.80 -6.94
N ALA A 21 -14.30 -0.08 -7.35
CA ALA A 21 -13.23 -0.44 -6.43
C ALA A 21 -12.44 0.82 -6.12
N ASN A 22 -12.09 1.02 -4.86
CA ASN A 22 -11.38 2.21 -4.45
C ASN A 22 -9.87 2.01 -4.57
N PHE A 23 -9.41 0.78 -4.29
CA PHE A 23 -8.06 0.34 -4.52
C PHE A 23 -7.94 -1.19 -4.44
N ASP A 24 -6.88 -1.72 -5.05
CA ASP A 24 -6.39 -3.08 -5.01
C ASP A 24 -5.10 -3.11 -4.19
N VAL A 25 -4.93 -4.14 -3.36
CA VAL A 25 -3.73 -4.36 -2.55
C VAL A 25 -2.94 -5.52 -3.12
N TYR A 26 -1.65 -5.29 -3.36
CA TYR A 26 -0.71 -6.24 -3.90
C TYR A 26 0.33 -6.57 -2.84
N THR A 27 0.68 -7.84 -2.68
CA THR A 27 1.99 -8.20 -2.12
C THR A 27 3.05 -7.88 -3.16
N ASP A 28 4.19 -7.32 -2.73
CA ASP A 28 5.29 -6.88 -3.58
C ASP A 28 6.59 -7.51 -3.09
N HIS A 29 7.29 -8.12 -4.04
CA HIS A 29 8.62 -8.66 -3.90
C HIS A 29 9.59 -7.71 -4.60
N TYR A 30 10.19 -6.81 -3.82
CA TYR A 30 11.14 -5.84 -4.29
C TYR A 30 12.55 -6.40 -4.21
N ARG A 31 13.34 -6.24 -5.27
CA ARG A 31 14.74 -6.64 -5.29
C ARG A 31 15.59 -5.51 -5.86
N ASP A 32 16.73 -5.31 -5.23
CA ASP A 32 17.79 -4.43 -5.68
C ASP A 32 18.98 -5.31 -6.06
N TRP A 33 19.44 -5.25 -7.31
CA TRP A 33 20.57 -6.09 -7.77
C TRP A 33 21.93 -5.44 -7.50
N SER A 34 21.99 -4.17 -7.07
CA SER A 34 23.25 -3.51 -6.69
C SER A 34 23.71 -3.91 -5.29
N ALA A 35 22.77 -4.14 -4.39
CA ALA A 35 23.03 -4.66 -3.07
C ALA A 35 22.87 -6.18 -3.13
N SER A 36 23.84 -6.95 -2.63
CA SER A 36 23.67 -8.40 -2.37
C SER A 36 22.61 -8.71 -1.30
N ALA A 37 21.68 -7.78 -1.06
CA ALA A 37 20.60 -7.88 -0.11
C ALA A 37 19.53 -8.85 -0.60
N PRO A 38 18.93 -9.62 0.31
CA PRO A 38 17.78 -10.43 -0.03
C PRO A 38 16.64 -9.51 -0.52
N PRO A 39 15.78 -10.01 -1.40
CA PRO A 39 14.54 -9.33 -1.73
C PRO A 39 13.73 -8.97 -0.48
N LYS A 40 12.98 -7.88 -0.57
CA LYS A 40 12.14 -7.39 0.50
C LYS A 40 10.68 -7.64 0.17
N LEU A 41 9.97 -8.16 1.16
CA LEU A 41 8.53 -8.23 1.14
C LEU A 41 7.94 -6.88 1.53
N GLY A 42 6.97 -6.43 0.75
CA GLY A 42 6.12 -5.30 1.10
C GLY A 42 4.84 -5.37 0.29
N PHE A 43 4.24 -4.22 0.09
CA PHE A 43 2.94 -4.12 -0.53
C PHE A 43 2.81 -2.87 -1.38
N ARG A 44 1.92 -2.92 -2.37
CA ARG A 44 1.53 -1.75 -3.16
C ARG A 44 0.03 -1.64 -3.24
N VAL A 45 -0.42 -0.40 -3.42
CA VAL A 45 -1.84 -0.06 -3.53
C VAL A 45 -2.07 0.63 -4.86
N PHE A 46 -3.01 0.11 -5.66
CA PHE A 46 -3.36 0.63 -6.98
C PHE A 46 -4.87 0.90 -7.07
N GLY A 47 -5.33 1.92 -7.80
CA GLY A 47 -6.78 2.19 -7.91
C GLY A 47 -7.50 1.14 -8.76
N ARG A 48 -6.79 0.64 -9.77
CA ARG A 48 -7.03 -0.57 -10.55
C ARG A 48 -5.66 -1.09 -10.97
N THR A 49 -5.53 -2.37 -11.29
CA THR A 49 -4.36 -2.85 -12.04
C THR A 49 -4.23 -2.03 -13.32
N PRO A 50 -3.20 -1.19 -13.47
CA PRO A 50 -2.98 -0.52 -14.74
C PRO A 50 -2.45 -1.56 -15.71
N ASP A 51 -2.89 -1.52 -16.97
CA ASP A 51 -2.25 -2.29 -18.06
C ASP A 51 -0.75 -1.96 -18.17
N ASP A 52 -0.35 -0.82 -17.59
CA ASP A 52 1.00 -0.30 -17.50
C ASP A 52 1.48 -0.16 -16.04
N ALA A 53 1.22 -1.19 -15.20
CA ALA A 53 1.64 -1.19 -13.79
C ALA A 53 3.11 -0.80 -13.61
N CYS A 54 3.97 -1.22 -14.54
CA CYS A 54 5.40 -0.94 -14.50
C CYS A 54 5.75 0.52 -14.70
N LYS A 55 5.01 1.28 -15.50
CA LYS A 55 5.16 2.74 -15.51
C LYS A 55 4.92 3.34 -14.13
N TYR A 56 3.86 2.93 -13.43
CA TYR A 56 3.58 3.50 -12.10
C TYR A 56 4.62 3.08 -11.03
N VAL A 57 5.17 1.88 -11.15
CA VAL A 57 6.25 1.39 -10.30
C VAL A 57 7.55 2.15 -10.61
N ASN A 58 7.92 2.27 -11.88
CA ASN A 58 9.18 2.87 -12.34
C ASN A 58 9.19 4.39 -12.21
N ASP A 59 8.07 5.07 -12.50
CA ASP A 59 7.88 6.51 -12.30
C ASP A 59 7.69 6.87 -10.81
N LYS A 60 7.74 5.87 -9.92
CA LYS A 60 7.62 6.04 -8.47
C LYS A 60 6.32 6.76 -8.07
N SER A 61 5.25 6.60 -8.83
CA SER A 61 3.93 7.16 -8.47
C SER A 61 3.16 6.24 -7.51
N THR A 62 3.60 5.00 -7.35
CA THR A 62 3.12 4.08 -6.31
C THR A 62 4.10 3.99 -5.14
N VAL A 63 3.57 3.83 -3.93
CA VAL A 63 4.38 3.62 -2.71
C VAL A 63 4.63 2.13 -2.52
N PHE A 64 5.86 1.77 -2.17
CA PHE A 64 6.16 0.47 -1.57
C PHE A 64 5.93 0.58 -0.07
N TRP A 65 4.85 -0.02 0.43
CA TRP A 65 4.53 -0.09 1.84
C TRP A 65 5.27 -1.27 2.47
N PRO A 66 6.06 -1.05 3.52
CA PRO A 66 6.83 -2.13 4.14
C PRO A 66 5.90 -3.17 4.76
N ALA A 67 6.30 -4.44 4.69
CA ALA A 67 5.73 -5.44 5.57
C ALA A 67 6.16 -5.14 7.02
N ARG A 68 5.22 -5.22 7.95
CA ARG A 68 5.44 -5.00 9.39
C ARG A 68 4.93 -6.18 10.20
N ALA A 69 5.54 -6.41 11.36
CA ALA A 69 4.94 -7.28 12.37
C ALA A 69 3.78 -6.61 13.13
N ASP A 70 3.78 -5.27 13.13
CA ASP A 70 2.82 -4.41 13.83
C ASP A 70 2.67 -3.11 13.03
N ALA A 71 1.43 -2.76 12.70
CA ALA A 71 1.08 -1.59 11.90
C ALA A 71 0.23 -0.58 12.69
N SER A 72 0.44 -0.50 14.01
CA SER A 72 -0.29 0.41 14.90
C SER A 72 0.51 1.67 15.28
N GLY A 73 -0.20 2.71 15.74
CA GLY A 73 0.41 3.91 16.32
C GLY A 73 1.09 4.81 15.29
N ASP A 74 2.42 4.79 15.24
CA ASP A 74 3.27 5.53 14.30
C ASP A 74 3.94 4.62 13.25
N LYS A 75 3.60 3.33 13.25
CA LYS A 75 4.26 2.30 12.44
C LYS A 75 3.58 2.09 11.10
N PHE A 76 3.83 2.98 10.15
CA PHE A 76 3.26 2.84 8.82
C PHE A 76 3.76 1.60 8.06
N GLY A 77 2.86 1.00 7.31
CA GLY A 77 3.08 -0.20 6.53
C GLY A 77 1.85 -1.09 6.53
N ILE A 78 2.09 -2.36 6.22
CA ILE A 78 1.04 -3.38 6.26
C ILE A 78 1.54 -4.56 7.08
N ARG A 79 0.78 -4.93 8.10
CA ARG A 79 0.92 -6.20 8.80
C ARG A 79 0.12 -7.26 8.05
N CYS A 80 0.77 -8.37 7.76
CA CYS A 80 0.14 -9.52 7.13
C CYS A 80 0.64 -10.80 7.82
N GLU A 81 -0.28 -11.61 8.29
CA GLU A 81 0.02 -12.91 8.91
C GLU A 81 -0.67 -14.05 8.16
N GLY A 82 -0.02 -15.20 8.14
CA GLY A 82 -0.48 -16.39 7.44
C GLY A 82 0.31 -16.70 6.17
N ALA A 83 0.09 -17.89 5.62
CA ALA A 83 0.82 -18.38 4.44
C ALA A 83 0.50 -17.59 3.16
N GLY A 84 -0.60 -16.84 3.16
CA GLY A 84 -1.06 -16.05 2.01
C GLY A 84 -0.32 -14.73 1.77
N CYS A 85 0.59 -14.33 2.66
CA CYS A 85 1.22 -13.01 2.63
C CYS A 85 2.41 -12.89 1.68
N GLN A 86 3.10 -14.01 1.42
CA GLN A 86 4.29 -14.03 0.56
C GLN A 86 3.90 -13.88 -0.91
N TYR A 87 4.80 -13.36 -1.72
CA TYR A 87 4.56 -13.20 -3.16
C TYR A 87 4.31 -14.55 -3.85
N GLU A 88 5.16 -15.55 -3.61
CA GLU A 88 5.08 -16.86 -4.27
C GLU A 88 3.79 -17.61 -3.88
N SER A 89 3.35 -17.44 -2.63
CA SER A 89 2.15 -18.10 -2.07
C SER A 89 0.97 -17.15 -1.87
N ALA A 90 0.95 -16.02 -2.59
CA ALA A 90 -0.08 -14.99 -2.47
C ALA A 90 -1.49 -15.60 -2.56
N ASN A 91 -2.18 -15.66 -1.43
CA ASN A 91 -3.46 -16.33 -1.30
C ASN A 91 -4.27 -15.70 -0.17
N PRO A 92 -5.24 -14.82 -0.48
CA PRO A 92 -6.06 -14.15 0.51
C PRO A 92 -6.76 -15.08 1.51
N SER A 93 -7.15 -16.28 1.09
CA SER A 93 -7.84 -17.24 1.96
C SER A 93 -6.90 -17.89 3.00
N ALA A 94 -5.59 -17.74 2.85
CA ALA A 94 -4.57 -18.23 3.79
C ALA A 94 -3.98 -17.10 4.66
N ILE A 95 -4.61 -15.92 4.66
CA ILE A 95 -4.24 -14.78 5.51
C ILE A 95 -5.09 -14.83 6.78
N THR A 96 -4.44 -14.77 7.94
CA THR A 96 -5.08 -14.82 9.26
C THR A 96 -5.23 -13.45 9.90
N ALA A 97 -4.37 -12.49 9.55
CA ALA A 97 -4.49 -11.10 9.95
C ALA A 97 -3.98 -10.20 8.82
N PHE A 98 -4.65 -9.08 8.60
CA PHE A 98 -4.23 -8.06 7.65
C PHE A 98 -4.60 -6.67 8.19
N GLU A 99 -3.60 -5.83 8.41
CA GLU A 99 -3.76 -4.48 8.99
C GLU A 99 -2.93 -3.51 8.15
N MET A 100 -3.51 -2.37 7.81
CA MET A 100 -2.98 -1.38 6.88
C MET A 100 -2.94 -0.03 7.58
N HIS A 101 -1.76 0.58 7.67
CA HIS A 101 -1.58 1.89 8.27
C HIS A 101 -0.72 2.77 7.37
N PHE A 102 -1.34 3.80 6.79
CA PHE A 102 -0.71 4.63 5.77
C PHE A 102 -0.47 6.07 6.24
N ALA A 103 -1.26 6.58 7.18
CA ALA A 103 -1.10 7.91 7.76
C ALA A 103 -1.91 8.08 9.04
N ASN A 104 -1.46 9.00 9.89
CA ASN A 104 -2.18 9.46 11.08
C ASN A 104 -3.05 10.69 10.81
N THR A 105 -2.74 11.49 9.79
CA THR A 105 -3.50 12.70 9.45
C THR A 105 -3.52 12.94 7.94
N PRO A 106 -4.67 12.74 7.25
CA PRO A 106 -5.87 12.07 7.77
C PRO A 106 -5.57 10.62 8.17
N ALA A 107 -6.23 10.11 9.21
CA ALA A 107 -6.02 8.74 9.66
C ALA A 107 -6.48 7.75 8.57
N TYR A 108 -5.55 6.99 8.01
CA TYR A 108 -5.75 5.91 7.04
C TYR A 108 -5.23 4.61 7.66
N HIS A 109 -6.04 4.04 8.56
CA HIS A 109 -5.69 2.86 9.33
C HIS A 109 -6.84 1.87 9.39
N TRP A 110 -6.70 0.72 8.71
CA TRP A 110 -7.74 -0.30 8.67
C TRP A 110 -7.23 -1.69 9.02
N THR A 111 -8.09 -2.46 9.68
CA THR A 111 -7.88 -3.89 9.91
C THR A 111 -8.92 -4.69 9.13
N LEU A 112 -8.48 -5.75 8.46
CA LEU A 112 -9.34 -6.68 7.74
C LEU A 112 -9.69 -7.87 8.63
N TYR A 113 -10.99 -8.06 8.84
CA TYR A 113 -11.52 -9.17 9.63
C TYR A 113 -12.22 -10.16 8.72
N ALA A 114 -11.77 -11.42 8.78
CA ALA A 114 -12.39 -12.54 8.05
C ALA A 114 -13.73 -12.93 8.67
N ASP A 115 -13.87 -12.74 9.98
CA ASP A 115 -15.07 -13.02 10.72
C ASP A 115 -16.06 -11.86 10.65
N ASN A 116 -17.32 -12.25 10.78
CA ASN A 116 -18.44 -11.37 10.67
C ASN A 116 -18.70 -10.73 12.04
N HIS A 117 -18.21 -9.51 12.27
CA HIS A 117 -18.50 -8.69 13.46
C HIS A 117 -19.97 -8.18 13.52
N GLY A 118 -20.94 -9.01 13.14
CA GLY A 118 -22.37 -8.68 13.12
C GLY A 118 -22.89 -8.03 11.83
N PHE A 119 -22.06 -7.90 10.80
CA PHE A 119 -22.39 -7.36 9.48
C PHE A 119 -22.46 -8.44 8.39
N LYS A 120 -23.63 -8.66 7.78
CA LYS A 120 -23.76 -9.64 6.68
C LYS A 120 -22.91 -9.20 5.47
N PRO A 121 -22.00 -10.04 4.95
CA PRO A 121 -21.23 -9.70 3.77
C PRO A 121 -22.18 -9.40 2.60
N PRO A 122 -21.81 -8.52 1.66
CA PRO A 122 -22.59 -8.32 0.45
C PRO A 122 -22.81 -9.67 -0.24
N LYS A 123 -24.04 -9.97 -0.67
CA LYS A 123 -24.35 -11.25 -1.35
C LYS A 123 -23.46 -11.51 -2.56
N SER A 124 -22.97 -10.46 -3.21
CA SER A 124 -22.06 -10.54 -4.34
C SER A 124 -20.65 -10.99 -4.00
N PHE A 125 -20.25 -10.94 -2.72
CA PHE A 125 -18.89 -11.23 -2.24
C PHE A 125 -18.93 -11.98 -0.90
N PRO A 126 -19.36 -13.25 -0.89
CA PRO A 126 -19.60 -13.99 0.36
C PRO A 126 -18.32 -14.31 1.17
N ASN A 127 -17.14 -14.22 0.55
CA ASN A 127 -15.85 -14.62 1.14
C ASN A 127 -14.89 -13.43 1.33
N GLY A 128 -15.41 -12.21 1.49
CA GLY A 128 -14.58 -11.04 1.76
C GLY A 128 -14.39 -10.73 3.25
N PHE A 129 -13.61 -9.70 3.48
CA PHE A 129 -13.13 -9.24 4.77
C PHE A 129 -13.72 -7.86 5.06
N TRP A 130 -14.19 -7.67 6.29
CA TRP A 130 -14.61 -6.36 6.77
C TRP A 130 -13.40 -5.46 6.94
N MET A 131 -13.38 -4.32 6.26
CA MET A 131 -12.33 -3.32 6.43
C MET A 131 -12.80 -2.31 7.47
N LEU A 132 -12.44 -2.55 8.72
CA LEU A 132 -12.85 -1.70 9.84
C LEU A 132 -11.77 -0.65 10.12
N THR A 133 -12.22 0.55 10.43
CA THR A 133 -11.36 1.64 10.88
C THR A 133 -10.73 1.27 12.22
N ALA A 134 -9.42 1.20 12.30
CA ALA A 134 -8.70 0.91 13.55
C ALA A 134 -8.74 2.09 14.53
N GLU A 135 -9.01 3.30 14.02
CA GLU A 135 -9.11 4.52 14.80
C GLU A 135 -10.45 5.22 14.57
N LEU A 136 -10.97 5.90 15.60
CA LEU A 136 -12.25 6.66 15.54
C LEU A 136 -12.28 7.71 14.42
N ASN A 137 -11.10 8.25 14.05
CA ASN A 137 -10.96 9.28 13.03
C ASN A 137 -10.55 8.72 11.66
N THR A 138 -10.38 7.40 11.54
CA THR A 138 -10.04 6.83 10.23
C THR A 138 -11.20 7.02 9.27
N ARG A 139 -10.89 7.39 8.03
CA ARG A 139 -11.92 7.53 7.00
C ARG A 139 -12.60 6.20 6.72
N ALA A 140 -13.93 6.22 6.82
CA ALA A 140 -14.94 5.27 6.36
C ALA A 140 -14.56 3.76 6.36
N PRO A 141 -15.32 2.90 7.08
CA PRO A 141 -15.15 1.47 6.92
C PRO A 141 -15.52 1.04 5.50
N GLY A 142 -15.19 -0.21 5.18
CA GLY A 142 -15.41 -0.76 3.87
C GLY A 142 -15.38 -2.28 3.85
N TYR A 143 -15.11 -2.81 2.68
CA TYR A 143 -15.06 -4.23 2.43
C TYR A 143 -13.96 -4.54 1.44
N CYS A 144 -13.15 -5.55 1.75
CA CYS A 144 -12.11 -6.07 0.86
C CYS A 144 -12.46 -7.50 0.51
N PHE A 145 -12.54 -7.85 -0.77
CA PHE A 145 -12.75 -9.23 -1.16
C PHE A 145 -11.48 -9.82 -1.79
N PRO A 146 -11.21 -11.13 -1.58
CA PRO A 146 -10.19 -11.84 -2.32
C PRO A 146 -10.35 -11.60 -3.81
N TYR A 147 -9.29 -11.09 -4.42
CA TYR A 147 -9.29 -10.84 -5.85
C TYR A 147 -7.93 -11.23 -6.46
N PRO A 148 -7.46 -12.47 -6.26
CA PRO A 148 -6.19 -12.92 -6.84
C PRO A 148 -6.30 -13.02 -8.37
N GLY A 149 -5.17 -12.92 -9.06
CA GLY A 149 -5.09 -13.21 -10.51
C GLY A 149 -4.29 -12.21 -11.33
N ASP A 150 -4.21 -10.96 -10.87
CA ASP A 150 -3.39 -9.95 -11.54
C ASP A 150 -2.00 -9.90 -10.91
N GLN A 151 -0.99 -9.75 -11.76
CA GLN A 151 0.40 -9.63 -11.36
C GLN A 151 1.13 -8.61 -12.24
N TYR A 152 2.19 -8.04 -11.70
CA TYR A 152 3.17 -7.28 -12.48
C TYR A 152 4.56 -7.81 -12.20
N ASP A 153 5.44 -7.66 -13.19
CA ASP A 153 6.86 -7.95 -13.10
C ASP A 153 7.58 -6.82 -13.83
N CYS A 154 8.19 -5.94 -13.04
CA CYS A 154 8.77 -4.70 -13.52
C CYS A 154 10.24 -4.71 -13.22
N GLU A 155 11.05 -4.39 -14.23
CA GLU A 155 12.47 -4.12 -14.07
C GLU A 155 12.77 -2.71 -14.60
N SER A 156 13.67 -2.01 -13.94
CA SER A 156 14.13 -0.67 -14.32
C SER A 156 15.62 -0.58 -14.06
N MET A 157 16.35 0.02 -14.99
CA MET A 157 17.69 0.53 -14.70
C MET A 157 17.55 1.78 -13.84
N GLN A 158 18.34 1.87 -12.79
CA GLN A 158 18.37 2.98 -11.85
C GLN A 158 19.82 3.39 -11.63
N PRO A 159 20.12 4.69 -11.48
CA PRO A 159 21.49 5.16 -11.23
C PRO A 159 21.90 4.89 -9.77
N ALA A 160 23.06 4.25 -9.57
CA ALA A 160 23.70 4.03 -8.27
C ALA A 160 24.51 5.26 -7.86
N GLY A 161 23.79 6.23 -7.31
CA GLY A 161 24.38 7.34 -6.59
C GLY A 161 25.18 8.29 -7.48
N PRO A 162 26.02 9.13 -6.85
CA PRO A 162 26.79 10.16 -7.56
C PRO A 162 27.78 9.59 -8.58
N SER A 163 28.06 8.29 -8.51
CA SER A 163 28.99 7.59 -9.41
C SER A 163 28.42 7.35 -10.81
N GLY A 164 27.10 7.43 -10.98
CA GLY A 164 26.42 7.17 -12.25
C GLY A 164 26.38 5.69 -12.67
N THR A 165 26.85 4.77 -11.83
CA THR A 165 26.83 3.33 -12.16
C THR A 165 25.39 2.83 -12.18
N GLU A 166 24.87 2.33 -13.30
CA GLU A 166 23.49 1.85 -13.35
C GLU A 166 23.34 0.45 -12.74
N PHE A 167 22.22 0.19 -12.10
CA PHE A 167 21.84 -1.12 -11.58
C PHE A 167 20.38 -1.44 -11.89
N VAL A 168 20.07 -2.72 -11.92
CA VAL A 168 18.70 -3.19 -12.12
C VAL A 168 17.98 -3.19 -10.77
N VAL A 169 16.82 -2.55 -10.74
CA VAL A 169 15.83 -2.73 -9.69
C VAL A 169 14.62 -3.40 -10.30
N GLY A 170 14.01 -4.28 -9.54
CA GLY A 170 12.89 -5.07 -9.98
C GLY A 170 11.87 -5.24 -8.87
N SER A 171 10.63 -5.31 -9.28
CA SER A 171 9.48 -5.35 -8.38
C SER A 171 8.43 -6.24 -9.02
N ARG A 172 8.05 -7.28 -8.27
CA ARG A 172 7.05 -8.25 -8.70
C ARG A 172 5.90 -8.21 -7.73
N GLY A 173 4.69 -8.00 -8.22
CA GLY A 173 3.51 -7.96 -7.36
C GLY A 173 2.45 -8.95 -7.75
N ARG A 174 1.69 -9.42 -6.76
CA ARG A 174 0.48 -10.23 -6.96
C ARG A 174 -0.68 -9.66 -6.15
N ARG A 175 -1.84 -9.52 -6.78
CA ARG A 175 -3.02 -8.96 -6.12
C ARG A 175 -3.52 -9.91 -5.04
N LEU A 176 -3.78 -9.35 -3.87
CA LEU A 176 -4.46 -10.03 -2.77
C LEU A 176 -5.93 -9.63 -2.75
N PHE A 177 -6.18 -8.35 -2.53
CA PHE A 177 -7.51 -7.83 -2.26
C PHE A 177 -7.93 -6.77 -3.26
N ARG A 178 -9.23 -6.68 -3.45
CA ARG A 178 -9.90 -5.51 -3.99
C ARG A 178 -10.77 -4.91 -2.89
N CYS A 179 -10.52 -3.65 -2.56
CA CYS A 179 -11.12 -2.94 -1.45
C CYS A 179 -12.05 -1.81 -1.90
N VAL A 180 -13.16 -1.68 -1.20
CA VAL A 180 -14.19 -0.66 -1.41
C VAL A 180 -14.49 0.01 -0.07
N THR A 181 -14.36 1.32 0.01
CA THR A 181 -14.81 2.10 1.17
C THR A 181 -16.25 2.53 0.94
N TYR A 182 -17.08 2.55 2.00
CA TYR A 182 -18.53 2.77 1.81
C TYR A 182 -18.89 4.12 1.19
N ASN A 183 -18.07 5.14 1.44
CA ASN A 183 -18.29 6.47 0.87
C ASN A 183 -17.53 6.68 -0.44
N GLY A 184 -16.67 5.74 -0.84
CA GLY A 184 -15.82 5.85 -2.01
C GLY A 184 -14.71 6.91 -1.93
N ASP A 185 -14.51 7.51 -0.76
CA ASP A 185 -13.68 8.71 -0.57
C ASP A 185 -12.17 8.43 -0.52
N VAL A 186 -11.76 7.17 -0.36
CA VAL A 186 -10.36 6.79 -0.16
C VAL A 186 -9.86 6.10 -1.41
N LYS A 187 -9.22 6.83 -2.32
CA LYS A 187 -8.64 6.28 -3.55
C LYS A 187 -7.18 5.90 -3.34
N SER A 188 -6.65 5.03 -4.19
CA SER A 188 -5.21 4.73 -4.23
C SER A 188 -4.34 5.98 -4.32
N ASP A 189 -4.77 7.01 -5.06
CA ASP A 189 -3.98 8.23 -5.24
C ASP A 189 -3.93 9.05 -3.95
N ALA A 190 -4.97 8.98 -3.12
CA ALA A 190 -4.92 9.56 -1.78
C ALA A 190 -3.94 8.77 -0.91
N ILE A 191 -3.98 7.43 -0.93
CA ILE A 191 -3.05 6.58 -0.17
C ILE A 191 -1.60 6.81 -0.62
N ASN A 192 -1.34 6.76 -1.92
CA ASN A 192 -0.02 6.95 -2.51
C ASN A 192 0.45 8.43 -2.45
N GLY A 193 -0.48 9.38 -2.41
CA GLY A 193 -0.22 10.81 -2.27
C GLY A 193 0.19 11.22 -0.85
N LEU A 194 0.00 10.35 0.15
CA LEU A 194 0.53 10.54 1.51
C LEU A 194 2.04 10.34 1.62
N LYS A 195 2.75 10.18 0.49
CA LYS A 195 4.20 10.25 0.42
C LYS A 195 4.70 11.53 1.11
N LEU A 196 5.68 11.37 2.01
CA LEU A 196 6.62 12.39 2.51
C LEU A 196 6.31 13.17 3.81
N GLN A 197 5.55 12.63 4.77
CA GLN A 197 5.51 13.29 6.10
C GLN A 197 6.10 12.47 7.26
N ASP A 198 5.86 11.16 7.36
CA ASP A 198 6.26 10.44 8.59
C ASP A 198 6.94 9.06 8.41
N VAL A 199 7.00 8.52 7.18
CA VAL A 199 7.87 7.37 6.90
C VAL A 199 9.24 7.88 6.51
N ASP A 200 10.16 7.87 7.48
CA ASP A 200 11.63 8.02 7.29
C ASP A 200 12.24 6.87 6.45
N MET A 201 11.41 6.22 5.62
CA MET A 201 11.75 5.20 4.66
C MET A 201 11.49 5.73 3.26
N TYR A 202 12.14 6.86 2.96
CA TYR A 202 12.79 6.96 1.67
C TYR A 202 13.91 5.91 1.67
N TYR A 203 13.59 4.64 1.37
CA TYR A 203 14.67 3.69 1.13
C TYR A 203 15.45 4.24 -0.08
N PRO A 204 16.75 4.49 0.06
CA PRO A 204 17.43 5.51 -0.73
C PRO A 204 17.50 5.01 -2.15
N TYR A 205 16.65 5.57 -3.01
CA TYR A 205 17.20 5.98 -4.27
C TYR A 205 18.07 7.19 -3.95
N PRO A 206 19.35 7.18 -4.32
CA PRO A 206 20.20 8.32 -4.09
C PRO A 206 19.61 9.50 -4.88
N ASP A 207 18.98 10.41 -4.14
CA ASP A 207 18.54 11.69 -4.65
C ASP A 207 19.60 12.71 -4.19
N ASP A 208 20.08 13.53 -5.13
CA ASP A 208 21.26 14.39 -4.98
C ASP A 208 21.08 15.53 -3.96
N LYS A 209 19.95 15.57 -3.25
CA LYS A 209 19.52 16.67 -2.38
C LYS A 209 19.82 16.47 -0.89
N MET A 210 20.36 15.34 -0.47
CA MET A 210 20.72 15.08 0.94
C MET A 210 22.07 15.67 1.40
N LYS A 211 22.61 16.67 0.69
CA LYS A 211 23.88 17.33 1.08
C LYS A 211 23.76 18.41 2.16
N SER A 212 22.57 18.81 2.61
CA SER A 212 22.44 19.96 3.54
C SER A 212 22.19 19.61 5.00
N ALA A 213 22.18 18.32 5.39
CA ALA A 213 21.82 17.93 6.77
C ALA A 213 23.00 17.42 7.62
N SER A 214 24.23 17.33 7.10
CA SER A 214 25.39 16.85 7.86
C SER A 214 26.45 17.92 8.19
N GLU A 215 26.23 19.19 7.88
CA GLU A 215 27.13 20.30 8.26
C GLU A 215 26.65 21.02 9.53
N GLY A 216 26.30 20.25 10.55
CA GLY A 216 25.95 20.72 11.88
C GLY A 216 26.76 20.00 12.94
N GLY A 217 28.09 19.97 12.77
CA GLY A 217 29.01 19.41 13.76
C GLY A 217 28.93 20.19 15.06
N VAL A 218 28.37 19.56 16.10
CA VAL A 218 28.55 20.00 17.48
C VAL A 218 30.00 19.74 17.85
N GLN A 219 30.78 20.82 17.88
CA GLN A 219 32.14 20.84 18.40
C GLN A 219 32.05 20.69 19.93
N LEU A 220 32.36 19.49 20.43
CA LEU A 220 32.53 19.27 21.87
C LEU A 220 33.85 19.92 22.28
N ASP A 221 33.72 21.01 23.03
CA ASP A 221 34.80 21.73 23.71
C ASP A 221 35.32 20.86 24.87
N GLU A 222 36.45 20.18 24.67
CA GLU A 222 37.23 19.61 25.75
C GLU A 222 38.04 20.73 26.42
N SER A 223 37.40 21.42 27.37
CA SER A 223 38.14 22.20 28.35
C SER A 223 37.51 22.10 29.74
N GLN A 224 38.40 21.92 30.72
CA GLN A 224 38.25 21.99 32.18
C GLN A 224 38.15 20.66 32.94
N GLY A 225 39.19 20.40 33.77
CA GLY A 225 39.09 19.42 34.84
C GLY A 225 40.38 18.93 35.50
N MET A 226 41.45 19.73 35.61
CA MET A 226 42.52 19.45 36.58
C MET A 226 42.12 19.92 37.97
N ILE A 227 41.96 19.02 38.95
CA ILE A 227 42.42 19.17 40.36
C ILE A 227 42.59 17.77 40.97
N GLY A 228 43.76 17.46 41.54
CA GLY A 228 43.86 16.42 42.57
C GLY A 228 45.15 15.62 42.71
N GLN A 229 46.30 16.27 42.92
CA GLN A 229 47.27 15.99 43.99
C GLN A 229 48.42 17.01 43.99
#